data_AF-A0A947RB21-F1
#
_entry.id   AF-A0A947RB21-F1
#
_cell.length_a   1.000
_cell.length_b   1.000
_cell.length_c   1.000
_cell.angle_alpha   90.00
_cell.angle_beta   90.00
_cell.angle_gamma   90.00
#
_symmetry.space_group_name_H-M   'P 1'
#
loop_
_entity.id
_entity.type
_entity.pdbx_description
1 polymer ?
#
loop_
_entity_poly.entity_id
_entity_poly.type
_entity_poly.pdbx_seq_one_letter_code
_entity_poly.pdbx_strand_id
1 'polypeptide(L)'
;MKIQRTTHVISISIPKKTALKLEKSRQISGQSRSAFISSLIDSASEEKRWQRIYQRGAKTARDFKITSEDDIDHILHEAKS
;
A
#
# COMPACT_ATOMS: atom_id res chain seq x y z
N MET A 1 9.45 -30.69 18.90
CA MET A 1 8.93 -29.66 17.96
C MET A 1 9.90 -28.47 17.97
N LYS A 2 10.63 -28.21 16.86
CA LYS A 2 11.49 -27.01 16.77
C LYS A 2 10.60 -25.82 16.39
N ILE A 3 10.50 -24.81 17.25
CA ILE A 3 9.80 -23.57 16.93
C ILE A 3 10.61 -22.84 15.86
N GLN A 4 10.06 -22.71 14.65
CA GLN A 4 10.69 -21.98 13.55
C GLN A 4 10.31 -20.51 13.66
N ARG A 5 11.30 -19.63 13.82
CA ARG A 5 11.08 -18.18 13.83
C ARG A 5 10.68 -17.70 12.43
N THR A 6 9.58 -16.97 12.34
CA THR A 6 9.09 -16.32 11.10
C THR A 6 9.50 -14.84 10.99
N THR A 7 10.24 -14.32 11.97
CA THR A 7 10.59 -12.90 12.08
C THR A 7 12.07 -12.65 11.80
N HIS A 8 12.37 -11.57 11.07
CA HIS A 8 13.74 -11.05 10.90
C HIS A 8 13.95 -9.77 11.72
N VAL A 9 15.09 -9.66 12.40
CA VAL A 9 15.44 -8.48 13.20
C VAL A 9 16.34 -7.57 12.38
N ILE A 10 15.94 -6.30 12.26
CA ILE A 10 16.75 -5.26 11.61
C ILE A 10 17.20 -4.24 12.65
N SER A 11 18.41 -3.71 12.47
CA SER A 11 18.91 -2.56 13.22
C SER A 11 18.92 -1.34 12.31
N ILE A 12 18.26 -0.26 12.73
CA ILE A 12 18.15 0.97 11.94
C ILE A 12 18.57 2.18 12.76
N SER A 13 19.37 3.04 12.14
CA SER A 13 19.71 4.35 12.68
C SER A 13 18.82 5.41 12.05
N ILE A 14 18.14 6.20 12.87
CA ILE A 14 17.29 7.31 12.41
C ILE A 14 17.61 8.58 13.20
N PRO A 15 17.34 9.77 12.65
CA PRO A 15 17.54 11.02 13.38
C PRO A 15 16.79 11.03 14.71
N LYS A 16 17.41 11.56 15.78
CA LYS A 16 16.83 11.60 17.13
C LYS A 16 15.42 12.20 17.16
N LYS A 17 15.20 13.28 16.39
CA LYS A 17 13.87 13.90 16.25
C LYS A 17 12.83 12.94 15.68
N THR A 18 13.20 12.12 14.71
CA THR A 18 12.33 11.12 14.09
C THR A 18 12.03 9.98 15.06
N ALA A 19 13.02 9.50 15.80
CA ALA A 19 12.81 8.49 16.85
C ALA A 19 11.79 8.97 17.90
N LEU A 20 11.92 10.21 18.37
CA LEU A 20 10.97 10.79 19.33
C LEU A 20 9.54 10.89 18.77
N LYS A 21 9.40 11.27 17.49
CA LYS A 21 8.09 11.29 16.83
C LYS A 21 7.49 9.90 16.74
N LEU A 22 8.27 8.91 16.32
CA LEU A 22 7.84 7.51 16.24
C LEU A 22 7.34 7.00 17.60
N GLU A 23 8.09 7.27 18.68
CA GLU A 23 7.70 6.87 20.04
C GLU A 23 6.38 7.49 20.49
N LYS A 24 6.17 8.79 20.22
CA LYS A 24 4.90 9.46 20.55
C LYS A 24 3.74 8.89 19.72
N SER A 25 3.92 8.73 18.41
CA SER A 25 2.87 8.23 17.52
C SER A 25 2.43 6.82 17.90
N ARG A 26 3.36 5.90 18.16
CA ARG A 26 3.00 4.53 18.57
C ARG A 26 2.28 4.48 19.92
N GLN A 27 2.59 5.41 20.83
CA GLN A 27 1.95 5.47 22.15
C GLN A 27 0.49 5.90 22.00
N ILE A 28 0.25 6.90 21.15
CA ILE A 28 -1.12 7.35 20.83
C ILE A 28 -1.93 6.22 20.20
N SER A 29 -1.33 5.42 19.31
CA SER A 29 -2.03 4.28 18.69
C SER A 29 -2.07 3.01 19.56
N GLY A 30 -1.45 3.02 20.75
CA GLY A 30 -1.40 1.85 21.63
C GLY A 30 -0.58 0.67 21.08
N GLN A 31 0.27 0.90 20.08
CA GLN A 31 0.99 -0.16 19.38
C GLN A 31 2.41 -0.39 19.93
N SER A 32 2.89 -1.63 19.81
CA SER A 32 4.30 -1.94 19.97
C SER A 32 5.13 -1.31 18.85
N ARG A 33 6.44 -1.15 19.06
CA ARG A 33 7.35 -0.58 18.04
C ARG A 33 7.31 -1.36 16.73
N SER A 34 7.39 -2.70 16.82
CA SER A 34 7.36 -3.56 15.64
C SER A 34 6.02 -3.46 14.91
N ALA A 35 4.90 -3.51 15.62
CA ALA A 35 3.57 -3.41 15.01
C ALA A 35 3.36 -2.05 14.31
N PHE A 36 3.77 -0.96 14.96
CA PHE A 36 3.66 0.38 14.37
C PHE A 36 4.53 0.50 13.12
N ILE A 37 5.79 0.07 13.17
CA ILE A 37 6.70 0.09 12.01
C ILE A 37 6.14 -0.78 10.87
N SER A 38 5.64 -1.98 11.16
CA SER A 38 4.98 -2.83 10.16
C SER A 38 3.81 -2.13 9.49
N SER A 39 2.91 -1.49 10.26
CA SER A 39 1.76 -0.77 9.69
C SER A 39 2.17 0.40 8.79
N LEU A 40 3.28 1.08 9.11
CA LEU A 40 3.82 2.15 8.27
C LEU A 40 4.37 1.61 6.95
N ILE A 41 5.05 0.47 6.99
CA ILE A 41 5.57 -0.20 5.79
C ILE A 41 4.42 -0.68 4.90
N ASP A 42 3.39 -1.28 5.50
CA ASP A 42 2.20 -1.76 4.78
C ASP A 42 1.47 -0.58 4.13
N SER A 43 1.24 0.50 4.87
CA SER A 43 0.58 1.71 4.36
C SER A 43 1.35 2.32 3.18
N ALA A 44 2.67 2.44 3.31
CA ALA A 44 3.52 2.97 2.24
C ALA A 44 3.56 2.05 1.00
N SER A 45 3.41 0.74 1.19
CA SER A 45 3.39 -0.24 0.11
C SER A 45 2.05 -0.21 -0.64
N GLU A 46 0.94 -0.15 0.11
CA GLU A 46 -0.40 -0.07 -0.44
C GLU A 46 -0.64 1.28 -1.15
N GLU A 47 -0.15 2.41 -0.62
CA GLU A 47 -0.23 3.70 -1.31
C GLU A 47 0.46 3.66 -2.68
N LYS A 48 1.68 3.10 -2.75
CA LYS A 48 2.39 2.93 -4.03
C LYS A 48 1.65 2.00 -4.98
N ARG A 49 1.03 0.94 -4.46
CA ARG A 49 0.23 0.01 -5.25
C ARG A 49 -1.01 0.69 -5.81
N TRP A 50 -1.73 1.45 -4.99
CA TRP A 50 -2.90 2.23 -5.41
C TRP A 50 -2.54 3.28 -6.44
N GLN A 51 -1.44 4.02 -6.26
CA GLN A 51 -0.96 4.98 -7.26
C GLN A 51 -0.68 4.30 -8.61
N ARG A 52 -0.07 3.11 -8.62
CA ARG A 52 0.15 2.35 -9.87
C ARG A 52 -1.16 1.90 -10.51
N ILE A 53 -2.10 1.39 -9.72
CA ILE A 53 -3.41 0.94 -10.22
C ILE A 53 -4.16 2.13 -10.83
N TYR A 54 -4.19 3.26 -10.12
CA TYR A 54 -4.83 4.48 -10.60
C TYR A 54 -4.19 5.00 -11.89
N GLN A 55 -2.86 5.08 -11.96
CA GLN A 55 -2.15 5.50 -13.17
C GLN A 55 -2.42 4.57 -14.35
N ARG A 56 -2.44 3.25 -14.10
CA ARG A 56 -2.76 2.24 -15.11
C ARG A 56 -4.21 2.39 -15.59
N GLY A 57 -5.17 2.51 -14.68
CA GLY A 57 -6.58 2.73 -15.00
C GLY A 57 -6.81 4.01 -15.80
N ALA A 58 -6.22 5.12 -15.37
CA ALA A 58 -6.32 6.40 -16.07
C ALA A 58 -5.62 6.40 -17.45
N LYS A 59 -4.58 5.59 -17.63
CA LYS A 59 -3.96 5.38 -18.94
C LYS A 59 -4.86 4.53 -19.83
N THR A 60 -5.33 3.38 -19.33
CA THR A 60 -6.23 2.50 -20.07
C THR A 60 -7.53 3.20 -20.46
N ALA A 61 -8.15 3.97 -19.57
CA ALA A 61 -9.34 4.75 -19.90
C ALA A 61 -9.09 5.75 -21.03
N ARG A 62 -7.93 6.43 -21.05
CA ARG A 62 -7.54 7.31 -22.17
C ARG A 62 -7.30 6.55 -23.47
N ASP A 63 -6.53 5.46 -23.40
CA ASP A 63 -6.17 4.67 -24.58
C ASP A 63 -7.43 4.06 -25.25
N PHE A 64 -8.42 3.67 -24.44
CA PHE A 64 -9.69 3.09 -24.90
C PHE A 64 -10.84 4.11 -24.98
N LYS A 65 -10.57 5.41 -24.77
CA LYS A 65 -11.57 6.50 -24.75
C LYS A 65 -12.79 6.20 -23.87
N ILE A 66 -12.59 5.49 -22.77
CA ILE A 66 -13.63 5.17 -21.79
C ILE A 66 -13.94 6.45 -21.02
N THR A 67 -15.13 7.00 -21.25
CA THR A 67 -15.61 8.24 -20.62
C THR A 67 -16.82 8.02 -19.72
N SER A 68 -17.46 6.86 -19.82
CA SER A 68 -18.66 6.47 -19.10
C SER A 68 -18.68 4.98 -18.76
N GLU A 69 -19.60 4.56 -17.87
CA GLU A 69 -19.83 3.13 -17.58
C GLU A 69 -20.38 2.38 -18.80
N ASP A 70 -21.17 3.05 -19.66
CA ASP A 70 -21.71 2.46 -20.90
C ASP A 70 -20.59 2.06 -21.88
N ASP A 71 -19.49 2.81 -21.93
CA ASP A 71 -18.31 2.47 -22.75
C ASP A 71 -17.64 1.17 -22.25
N ILE A 72 -17.71 0.88 -20.95
CA ILE A 72 -17.15 -0.33 -20.36
C ILE A 72 -18.00 -1.55 -20.74
N ASP A 73 -19.31 -1.42 -20.65
CA ASP A 73 -20.24 -2.48 -21.03
C ASP A 73 -20.13 -2.82 -22.51
N HIS A 74 -19.95 -1.82 -23.37
CA HIS A 74 -19.74 -2.04 -24.80
C HIS A 74 -18.47 -2.85 -25.08
N ILE A 75 -17.34 -2.50 -24.44
CA ILE A 75 -16.07 -3.24 -24.55
C ILE A 75 -16.22 -4.68 -24.02
N LEU A 76 -16.94 -4.88 -22.91
CA LEU A 76 -17.19 -6.20 -22.33
C LEU A 76 -18.05 -7.09 -23.22
N HIS A 77 -18.99 -6.51 -23.97
CA HIS A 77 -19.82 -7.23 -24.92
C HIS A 77 -19.04 -7.61 -26.18
N GLU A 78 -18.22 -6.70 -26.72
CA GLU A 78 -17.35 -6.98 -27.87
C GLU A 78 -16.29 -8.04 -27.56
N ALA A 79 -15.69 -8.03 -26.37
CA ALA A 79 -14.65 -9.00 -25.99
C ALA A 79 -15.18 -10.43 -25.73
N LYS A 80 -16.51 -10.62 -25.62
CA LYS A 80 -17.16 -11.92 -25.38
C LYS A 80 -17.77 -12.56 -26.64
N SER A 81 -17.70 -11.88 -27.79
CA SER A 81 -18.13 -12.40 -29.09
C SER A 81 -16.95 -12.99 -29.87
#